data_AF-A0A2T0MK84-F1
#
_entry.id   AF-A0A2T0MK84-F1
#
_cell.length_a   1.000
_cell.length_b   1.000
_cell.length_c   1.000
_cell.angle_alpha   90.00
_cell.angle_beta   90.00
_cell.angle_gamma   90.00
#
_symmetry.space_group_name_H-M   'P 1'
#
loop_
_entity.id
_entity.type
_entity.pdbx_description
1 polymer ?
#
loop_
_entity_poly.entity_id
_entity_poly.type
_entity_poly.pdbx_seq_one_letter_code
_entity_poly.pdbx_strand_id
1 'polypeptide(L)'
;MSNGTRHALGVVAGLLLPPLAAAGLWYGIGELSLQLAQTLRLSWIALGVLVATGILLALLIGSRLSPVASLLGGLAFVAVGALPFVELTTGARLLPSDLLPNPMRSGFQTLSYSGLHLVLGVALLVASVFPSRWRGRHRPEYPAQVGYEGAWEPAQSPAQSPYLPPQPPHQGPEDATRPMYRE
;
A
#
# COMPACT_ATOMS: atom_id res chain seq x y z
N MET A 1 2.97 16.02 15.24
CA MET A 1 1.95 15.92 14.16
C MET A 1 0.72 15.27 14.75
N SER A 2 -0.44 15.93 14.68
CA SER A 2 -1.69 15.33 15.15
C SER A 2 -2.01 14.08 14.34
N ASN A 3 -2.71 13.11 14.95
CA ASN A 3 -3.13 11.89 14.26
C ASN A 3 -3.98 12.18 13.02
N GLY A 4 -4.74 13.28 13.03
CA GLY A 4 -5.53 13.75 11.89
C GLY A 4 -4.69 14.11 10.66
N THR A 5 -3.54 14.78 10.82
CA THR A 5 -2.66 15.13 9.69
C THR A 5 -2.11 13.89 8.98
N ARG A 6 -1.81 12.82 9.74
CA ARG A 6 -1.28 11.57 9.17
C ARG A 6 -2.34 10.82 8.35
N HIS A 7 -3.60 10.86 8.79
CA HIS A 7 -4.71 10.25 8.04
C HIS A 7 -5.09 11.08 6.82
N ALA A 8 -5.15 12.41 6.95
CA ALA A 8 -5.41 13.29 5.81
C ALA A 8 -4.34 13.12 4.70
N LEU A 9 -3.06 13.05 5.08
CA LEU A 9 -1.98 12.78 4.12
C LEU A 9 -2.11 11.40 3.46
N GLY A 10 -2.52 10.37 4.21
CA GLY A 10 -2.76 9.04 3.65
C GLY A 10 -3.92 9.01 2.65
N VAL A 11 -5.01 9.74 2.93
CA VAL A 11 -6.16 9.87 2.02
C VAL A 11 -5.80 10.66 0.77
N VAL A 12 -5.14 11.81 0.92
CA VAL A 12 -4.74 12.66 -0.21
C VAL A 12 -3.76 11.93 -1.11
N ALA A 13 -2.73 11.29 -0.53
CA ALA A 13 -1.83 10.43 -1.29
C ALA A 13 -2.59 9.31 -1.97
N GLY A 14 -3.53 8.66 -1.28
CA GLY A 14 -4.33 7.58 -1.85
C GLY A 14 -5.23 7.97 -3.00
N LEU A 15 -5.71 9.22 -3.03
CA LEU A 15 -6.55 9.74 -4.09
C LEU A 15 -5.73 10.21 -5.30
N LEU A 16 -4.56 10.80 -5.06
CA LEU A 16 -3.73 11.39 -6.11
C LEU A 16 -2.74 10.40 -6.75
N LEU A 17 -2.26 9.41 -6.00
CA LEU A 17 -1.27 8.46 -6.51
C LEU A 17 -1.80 7.58 -7.65
N PRO A 18 -3.01 6.99 -7.60
CA PRO A 18 -3.53 6.18 -8.69
C PRO A 18 -3.66 6.91 -10.03
N PRO A 19 -4.30 8.10 -10.12
CA PRO A 19 -4.41 8.81 -11.39
C PRO A 19 -3.03 9.30 -11.88
N LEU A 20 -2.12 9.67 -10.97
CA LEU A 20 -0.76 10.03 -11.34
C LEU A 20 0.01 8.83 -11.92
N ALA A 21 -0.14 7.65 -11.32
CA ALA A 21 0.45 6.42 -11.82
C ALA A 21 -0.15 6.01 -13.17
N ALA A 22 -1.47 6.17 -13.35
CA ALA A 22 -2.12 5.92 -14.63
C ALA A 22 -1.60 6.87 -15.72
N ALA A 23 -1.53 8.17 -15.44
CA ALA A 23 -1.01 9.17 -16.38
C ALA A 23 0.46 8.89 -16.75
N GLY A 24 1.29 8.54 -15.78
CA GLY A 24 2.70 8.17 -15.99
C GLY A 24 2.85 6.89 -16.83
N LEU A 25 2.02 5.88 -16.58
CA LEU A 25 1.97 4.66 -17.41
C LEU A 25 1.54 4.96 -18.85
N TRP A 26 0.46 5.73 -19.04
CA TRP A 26 -0.07 6.07 -20.36
C TRP A 26 0.94 6.87 -21.17
N TYR A 27 1.52 7.92 -20.56
CA TYR A 27 2.54 8.71 -21.23
C TYR A 27 3.81 7.90 -21.51
N GLY A 28 4.34 7.21 -20.50
CA GLY A 28 5.63 6.51 -20.61
C GLY A 28 5.58 5.38 -21.63
N ILE A 29 4.54 4.54 -21.62
CA ILE A 29 4.40 3.46 -22.61
C ILE A 29 4.10 4.04 -23.99
N GLY A 30 3.20 5.00 -24.07
CA GLY A 30 2.82 5.57 -25.35
C GLY A 30 3.96 6.31 -26.06
N GLU A 31 4.71 7.13 -25.34
CA GLU A 31 5.90 7.82 -25.87
C GLU A 31 6.98 6.81 -26.28
N LEU A 32 7.24 5.78 -25.47
CA LEU A 32 8.21 4.74 -25.79
C LEU A 32 7.81 3.97 -27.05
N SER A 33 6.55 3.55 -27.15
CA SER A 33 6.01 2.83 -28.30
C SER A 33 6.04 3.68 -29.57
N LEU A 34 5.66 4.97 -29.48
CA LEU A 34 5.67 5.89 -30.63
C LEU A 34 7.09 6.15 -31.11
N GLN A 35 8.04 6.47 -30.23
CA GLN A 35 9.43 6.74 -30.62
C GLN A 35 10.09 5.51 -31.21
N LEU A 36 9.83 4.33 -30.65
CA LEU A 36 10.37 3.08 -31.15
C LEU A 36 9.79 2.76 -32.54
N ALA A 37 8.49 2.96 -32.75
CA ALA A 37 7.85 2.72 -34.04
C ALA A 37 8.29 3.72 -35.14
N GLN A 38 8.49 4.99 -34.80
CA GLN A 38 8.78 6.04 -35.78
C GLN A 38 10.27 6.20 -36.08
N THR A 39 11.12 6.05 -35.06
CA THR A 39 12.55 6.40 -35.15
C THR A 39 13.48 5.29 -34.69
N LEU A 40 12.94 4.18 -34.16
CA LEU A 40 13.70 3.08 -33.55
C LEU A 40 14.65 3.57 -32.43
N ARG A 41 14.28 4.66 -31.76
CA ARG A 41 15.03 5.22 -30.63
C ARG A 41 14.28 5.03 -29.32
N LEU A 42 15.06 4.92 -28.24
CA LEU A 42 14.53 4.83 -26.89
C LEU A 42 14.45 6.23 -26.27
N SER A 43 13.26 6.62 -25.82
CA SER A 43 13.06 7.88 -25.11
C SER A 43 13.49 7.74 -23.64
N TRP A 44 14.60 8.39 -23.27
CA TRP A 44 15.08 8.42 -21.89
C TRP A 44 14.09 9.10 -20.93
N ILE A 45 13.32 10.08 -21.44
CA ILE A 45 12.28 10.74 -20.66
C ILE A 45 11.15 9.76 -20.37
N ALA A 46 10.68 9.02 -21.38
CA ALA A 46 9.65 8.00 -21.20
C ALA A 46 10.10 6.93 -20.20
N LEU A 47 11.35 6.46 -20.31
CA LEU A 47 11.93 5.52 -19.37
C LEU A 47 11.97 6.08 -17.93
N GLY A 48 12.41 7.32 -17.76
CA GLY A 48 12.41 7.99 -16.46
C GLY A 48 11.01 8.10 -15.84
N VAL A 49 10.00 8.44 -16.65
CA VAL A 49 8.60 8.48 -16.21
C VAL A 49 8.10 7.09 -15.81
N LEU A 50 8.46 6.03 -16.56
CA LEU A 50 8.08 4.66 -16.21
C LEU A 50 8.73 4.20 -14.91
N VAL A 51 10.00 4.51 -14.69
CA VAL A 51 10.69 4.20 -13.42
C VAL A 51 10.02 4.94 -12.27
N ALA A 52 9.76 6.24 -12.40
CA ALA A 52 9.06 7.02 -11.39
C ALA A 52 7.67 6.44 -11.09
N THR A 53 6.95 6.02 -12.13
CA THR A 53 5.62 5.41 -12.01
C THR A 53 5.69 4.05 -11.32
N GLY A 54 6.68 3.22 -11.63
CA GLY A 54 6.93 1.96 -10.95
C GLY A 54 7.19 2.15 -9.46
N ILE A 55 7.94 3.20 -9.08
CA ILE A 55 8.13 3.57 -7.68
C ILE A 55 6.79 3.97 -7.02
N LEU A 56 5.96 4.78 -7.68
CA LEU A 56 4.65 5.16 -7.17
C LEU A 56 3.74 3.93 -6.95
N LEU A 57 3.73 2.99 -7.90
CA LEU A 57 2.99 1.73 -7.77
C LEU A 57 3.52 0.85 -6.65
N ALA A 58 4.84 0.77 -6.49
CA ALA A 58 5.46 0.05 -5.37
C ALA A 58 5.09 0.69 -4.02
N LEU A 59 5.01 2.02 -3.94
CA LEU A 59 4.53 2.73 -2.76
C LEU A 59 3.03 2.48 -2.51
N LEU A 60 2.20 2.44 -3.56
CA LEU A 60 0.78 2.09 -3.45
C LEU A 60 0.57 0.66 -2.90
N ILE A 61 1.38 -0.29 -3.37
CA ILE A 61 1.30 -1.70 -2.96
C ILE A 61 1.93 -1.91 -1.55
N GLY A 62 3.04 -1.23 -1.27
CA GLY A 62 3.85 -1.43 -0.08
C GLY A 62 3.50 -0.55 1.12
N SER A 63 2.91 0.63 0.89
CA SER A 63 2.66 1.57 1.99
C SER A 63 1.48 1.15 2.86
N ARG A 64 1.63 1.32 4.17
CA ARG A 64 0.56 1.13 5.17
C ARG A 64 -0.29 2.39 5.34
N LEU A 65 -0.17 3.37 4.43
CA LEU A 65 -0.70 4.71 4.63
C LEU A 65 -2.24 4.78 4.51
N SER A 66 -2.87 3.92 3.70
CA SER A 66 -4.32 3.77 3.67
C SER A 66 -4.74 2.57 2.81
N PRO A 67 -5.37 1.52 3.35
CA PRO A 67 -5.97 0.44 2.56
C PRO A 67 -7.01 0.93 1.53
N VAL A 68 -7.61 2.10 1.79
CA VAL A 68 -8.58 2.73 0.89
C VAL A 68 -7.90 3.21 -0.41
N ALA A 69 -6.64 3.63 -0.34
CA ALA A 69 -5.87 4.07 -1.49
C ALA A 69 -5.71 2.98 -2.56
N SER A 70 -5.25 1.79 -2.13
CA SER A 70 -5.04 0.66 -3.01
C SER A 70 -6.36 0.05 -3.49
N LEU A 71 -7.42 0.10 -2.66
CA LEU A 71 -8.76 -0.32 -3.08
C LEU A 71 -9.32 0.58 -4.18
N LEU A 72 -9.35 1.91 -3.97
CA LEU A 72 -9.86 2.86 -4.96
C LEU A 72 -9.01 2.84 -6.23
N GLY A 73 -7.69 2.83 -6.09
CA GLY A 73 -6.78 2.72 -7.23
C GLY A 73 -6.98 1.43 -8.00
N GLY A 74 -7.05 0.29 -7.30
CA GLY A 74 -7.28 -1.02 -7.92
C GLY A 74 -8.62 -1.09 -8.65
N LEU A 75 -9.68 -0.56 -8.04
CA LEU A 75 -11.01 -0.52 -8.64
C LEU A 75 -11.06 0.38 -9.87
N ALA A 76 -10.37 1.53 -9.84
CA ALA A 76 -10.22 2.41 -11.00
C ALA A 76 -9.46 1.73 -12.14
N PHE A 77 -8.35 1.06 -11.86
CA PHE A 77 -7.57 0.33 -12.86
C PHE A 77 -8.35 -0.86 -13.45
N VAL A 78 -9.12 -1.58 -12.64
CA VAL A 78 -10.01 -2.64 -13.12
C VAL A 78 -11.12 -2.06 -14.00
N ALA A 79 -11.77 -0.99 -13.57
CA ALA A 79 -12.83 -0.35 -14.36
C ALA A 79 -12.31 0.09 -15.73
N VAL A 80 -11.15 0.75 -15.77
CA VAL A 80 -10.50 1.17 -17.02
C VAL A 80 -10.06 -0.03 -17.85
N GLY A 81 -9.45 -1.04 -17.23
CA GLY A 81 -8.99 -2.26 -17.93
C GLY A 81 -10.13 -3.13 -18.46
N ALA A 82 -11.34 -3.02 -17.88
CA ALA A 82 -12.52 -3.72 -18.35
C ALA A 82 -13.18 -3.05 -19.57
N LEU A 83 -12.97 -1.74 -19.78
CA LEU A 83 -13.61 -0.98 -20.86
C LEU A 83 -13.47 -1.63 -22.25
N PRO A 84 -12.29 -2.08 -22.70
CA PRO A 84 -12.17 -2.70 -24.02
C PRO A 84 -13.03 -3.96 -24.20
N PHE A 85 -13.21 -4.74 -23.13
CA PHE A 85 -14.07 -5.93 -23.18
C PHE A 85 -15.55 -5.55 -23.25
N VAL A 86 -15.96 -4.50 -22.55
CA VAL A 86 -17.32 -3.96 -22.65
C VAL A 86 -17.57 -3.37 -24.04
N GLU A 87 -16.64 -2.63 -24.61
CA GLU A 87 -16.73 -2.10 -25.98
C GLU A 87 -16.82 -3.24 -27.01
N LEU A 88 -16.03 -4.30 -26.84
CA LEU A 88 -16.04 -5.46 -27.73
C LEU A 88 -17.37 -6.23 -27.67
N THR A 89 -17.96 -6.37 -26.50
CA THR A 89 -19.22 -7.11 -26.29
C THR A 89 -20.46 -6.32 -26.69
N THR A 90 -20.45 -5.00 -26.49
CA THR A 90 -21.58 -4.13 -26.82
C THR A 90 -21.51 -3.58 -28.25
N GLY A 91 -20.32 -3.55 -28.87
CA GLY A 91 -20.08 -2.89 -30.15
C GLY A 91 -20.16 -1.35 -30.07
N ALA A 92 -20.36 -0.80 -28.87
CA ALA A 92 -20.46 0.64 -28.64
C ALA A 92 -19.15 1.16 -28.08
N ARG A 93 -18.67 2.29 -28.62
CA ARG A 93 -17.50 2.99 -28.11
C ARG A 93 -17.90 3.80 -26.88
N LEU A 94 -17.29 3.50 -25.74
CA LEU A 94 -17.62 4.12 -24.45
C LEU A 94 -16.79 5.39 -24.20
N LEU A 95 -15.57 5.45 -24.74
CA LEU A 95 -14.68 6.61 -24.62
C LEU A 95 -14.49 7.33 -25.96
N PRO A 96 -14.71 8.66 -26.03
CA PRO A 96 -14.36 9.45 -27.21
C PRO A 96 -12.90 9.27 -27.60
N SER A 97 -12.63 9.21 -28.90
CA SER A 97 -11.26 9.08 -29.44
C SER A 97 -10.34 10.17 -28.95
N ASP A 98 -10.85 11.39 -28.82
CA ASP A 98 -10.03 12.59 -28.69
C ASP A 98 -9.87 13.12 -27.27
N LEU A 99 -10.21 12.30 -26.28
CA LEU A 99 -10.02 12.65 -24.87
C LEU A 99 -8.56 12.84 -24.46
N LEU A 100 -7.64 12.09 -25.07
CA LEU A 100 -6.24 12.04 -24.66
C LEU A 100 -5.30 12.57 -25.77
N PRO A 101 -4.22 13.30 -25.38
CA PRO A 101 -3.11 13.61 -26.28
C PRO A 101 -2.51 12.34 -26.89
N ASN A 102 -1.91 12.46 -28.06
CA ASN A 102 -1.42 11.31 -28.85
C ASN A 102 -0.57 10.29 -28.05
N PRO A 103 0.50 10.67 -27.32
CA PRO A 103 1.28 9.70 -26.55
C PRO A 103 0.43 9.01 -25.47
N MET A 104 -0.34 9.76 -24.69
CA MET A 104 -1.19 9.17 -23.65
C MET A 104 -2.27 8.25 -24.24
N ARG A 105 -2.85 8.60 -25.39
CA ARG A 105 -3.84 7.77 -26.09
C ARG A 105 -3.23 6.44 -26.53
N SER A 106 -2.05 6.49 -27.15
CA SER A 106 -1.31 5.30 -27.59
C SER A 106 -1.00 4.37 -26.41
N GLY A 107 -0.49 4.91 -25.31
CA GLY A 107 -0.20 4.11 -24.12
C GLY A 107 -1.46 3.58 -23.43
N PHE A 108 -2.52 4.39 -23.33
CA PHE A 108 -3.82 3.97 -22.81
C PHE A 108 -4.37 2.78 -23.59
N GLN A 109 -4.40 2.86 -24.93
CA GLN A 109 -4.86 1.77 -25.79
C GLN A 109 -3.97 0.54 -25.60
N THR A 110 -2.65 0.70 -25.68
CA THR A 110 -1.70 -0.40 -25.51
C THR A 110 -1.91 -1.15 -24.19
N LEU A 111 -2.03 -0.43 -23.07
CA LEU A 111 -2.24 -1.02 -21.74
C LEU A 111 -3.62 -1.65 -21.55
N SER A 112 -4.66 -1.04 -22.13
CA SER A 112 -6.03 -1.52 -21.96
C SER A 112 -6.26 -2.78 -22.81
N TYR A 113 -5.85 -2.77 -24.08
CA TYR A 113 -6.02 -3.93 -24.97
C TYR A 113 -5.04 -5.07 -24.68
N SER A 114 -3.89 -4.81 -24.05
CA SER A 114 -3.02 -5.89 -23.52
C SER A 114 -3.54 -6.52 -22.22
N GLY A 115 -4.56 -5.94 -21.60
CA GLY A 115 -5.08 -6.38 -20.30
C GLY A 115 -4.22 -5.97 -19.10
N LEU A 116 -3.11 -5.25 -19.30
CA LEU A 116 -2.22 -4.82 -18.22
C LEU A 116 -2.91 -3.94 -17.18
N HIS A 117 -3.84 -3.06 -17.59
CA HIS A 117 -4.65 -2.30 -16.64
C HIS A 117 -5.47 -3.21 -15.70
N LEU A 118 -6.06 -4.27 -16.25
CA LEU A 118 -6.85 -5.21 -15.46
C LEU A 118 -5.96 -5.98 -14.49
N VAL A 119 -4.81 -6.48 -14.95
CA VAL A 119 -3.82 -7.19 -14.12
C VAL A 119 -3.34 -6.29 -12.97
N LEU A 120 -2.96 -5.04 -13.27
CA LEU A 120 -2.53 -4.07 -12.25
C LEU A 120 -3.65 -3.77 -11.25
N GLY A 121 -4.87 -3.56 -11.73
CA GLY A 121 -6.02 -3.31 -10.87
C GLY A 121 -6.32 -4.47 -9.94
N VAL A 122 -6.32 -5.70 -10.46
CA VAL A 122 -6.49 -6.92 -9.66
C VAL A 122 -5.36 -7.07 -8.64
N ALA A 123 -4.10 -6.82 -9.03
CA ALA A 123 -2.96 -6.88 -8.11
C ALA A 123 -3.11 -5.87 -6.95
N LEU A 124 -3.57 -4.65 -7.23
CA LEU A 124 -3.86 -3.64 -6.21
C LEU A 124 -5.02 -4.03 -5.30
N LEU A 125 -6.09 -4.60 -5.86
CA LEU A 125 -7.22 -5.12 -5.09
C LEU A 125 -6.78 -6.26 -4.17
N VAL A 126 -6.03 -7.23 -4.67
CA VAL A 126 -5.47 -8.33 -3.87
C VAL A 126 -4.59 -7.78 -2.75
N ALA A 127 -3.74 -6.80 -3.04
CA ALA A 127 -2.90 -6.14 -2.03
C ALA A 127 -3.73 -5.44 -0.93
N SER A 128 -4.95 -5.00 -1.23
CA SER A 128 -5.86 -4.32 -0.27
C SER A 128 -6.61 -5.28 0.68
N VAL A 129 -6.84 -6.53 0.26
CA VAL A 129 -7.69 -7.49 0.99
C VAL A 129 -7.01 -8.10 2.23
N PHE A 130 -5.67 -8.10 2.32
CA PHE A 130 -4.96 -8.76 3.41
C PHE A 130 -5.24 -8.14 4.80
N PRO A 131 -5.92 -8.85 5.74
CA PRO A 131 -6.35 -8.31 7.03
C PRO A 131 -5.20 -7.85 7.93
N SER A 132 -4.01 -8.43 7.76
CA SER A 132 -2.80 -8.12 8.53
C SER A 132 -2.36 -6.65 8.42
N ARG A 133 -2.86 -5.93 7.40
CA ARG A 133 -2.61 -4.49 7.18
C ARG A 133 -3.56 -3.59 7.95
N TRP A 134 -4.76 -4.09 8.29
CA TRP A 134 -5.81 -3.38 9.02
C TRP A 134 -5.58 -3.38 10.53
N ARG A 135 -4.89 -4.41 11.03
CA ARG A 135 -4.44 -4.46 12.42
C ARG A 135 -3.30 -3.48 12.59
N GLY A 136 -3.65 -2.23 12.86
CA GLY A 136 -2.71 -1.24 13.39
C GLY A 136 -1.96 -1.91 14.54
N ARG A 137 -0.63 -1.89 14.49
CA ARG A 137 0.21 -2.36 15.60
C ARG A 137 -0.23 -1.55 16.81
N HIS A 138 -1.07 -2.15 17.67
CA HIS A 138 -1.27 -1.64 19.02
C HIS A 138 0.13 -1.60 19.60
N ARG A 139 0.71 -0.40 19.64
CA ARG A 139 1.85 -0.15 20.50
C ARG A 139 1.29 -0.51 21.87
N PRO A 140 1.85 -1.51 22.59
CA PRO A 140 1.51 -1.64 23.98
C PRO A 140 1.75 -0.26 24.55
N GLU A 141 0.67 0.39 24.99
CA GLU A 141 0.78 1.50 25.92
C GLU A 141 1.43 0.83 27.12
N TYR A 142 2.77 0.88 27.17
CA TYR A 142 3.45 0.63 28.43
C TYR A 142 2.78 1.60 29.39
N PRO A 143 2.14 1.11 30.47
CA PRO A 143 1.58 2.03 31.45
C PRO A 143 2.72 2.98 31.80
N ALA A 144 2.48 4.28 31.61
CA ALA A 144 3.39 5.29 32.09
C ALA A 144 3.72 4.88 33.52
N GLN A 145 5.00 4.55 33.78
CA GLN A 145 5.44 4.26 35.14
C GLN A 145 5.00 5.47 35.94
N VAL A 146 3.99 5.26 36.79
CA VAL A 146 3.48 6.27 37.68
C VAL A 146 4.68 6.64 38.53
N GLY A 147 5.29 7.78 38.23
CA GLY A 147 6.33 8.36 39.05
C GLY A 147 5.69 8.61 40.40
N TYR A 148 6.00 7.75 41.36
CA TYR A 148 5.81 8.07 42.77
C TYR A 148 6.79 9.21 43.07
N GLU A 149 6.37 10.45 42.81
CA GLU A 149 6.91 11.60 43.52
C GLU A 149 6.45 11.49 44.98
N GLY A 150 7.29 10.86 45.78
CA GLY A 150 7.15 10.76 47.22
C GLY A 150 8.52 10.95 47.86
N ALA A 151 8.84 12.22 48.13
CA ALA A 151 9.66 12.74 49.22
C ALA A 151 10.81 11.87 49.78
N TRP A 152 12.03 12.40 49.61
CA TRP A 152 13.17 12.34 50.55
C TRP A 152 13.31 11.11 51.47
N GLU A 153 14.24 10.20 51.13
CA GLU A 153 15.12 9.59 52.15
C GLU A 153 16.34 8.92 51.48
N PRO A 154 17.59 9.20 51.94
CA PRO A 154 18.75 8.46 51.51
C PRO A 154 18.99 7.27 52.44
N ALA A 155 19.53 6.19 51.84
CA ALA A 155 20.33 5.12 52.45
C ALA A 155 19.69 3.72 52.56
N GLN A 156 20.42 2.76 51.97
CA GLN A 156 20.58 1.35 52.35
C GLN A 156 19.56 0.31 51.89
N SER A 157 19.88 -0.35 50.78
CA SER A 157 19.78 -1.82 50.69
C SER A 157 20.93 -2.45 51.50
N PRO A 158 20.86 -3.71 52.02
CA PRO A 158 19.91 -4.78 51.67
C PRO A 158 19.30 -5.50 52.90
N ALA A 159 17.99 -5.73 52.90
CA ALA A 159 17.40 -6.76 53.75
C ALA A 159 16.33 -7.51 52.95
N GLN A 160 16.68 -8.72 52.51
CA GLN A 160 15.69 -9.71 52.11
C GLN A 160 14.80 -9.99 53.33
N SER A 161 13.55 -9.53 53.27
CA SER A 161 12.54 -9.81 54.29
C SER A 161 12.12 -11.29 54.25
N PRO A 162 12.32 -12.09 55.32
CA PRO A 162 12.07 -13.55 55.32
C PRO A 162 10.60 -14.00 55.31
N TYR A 163 9.64 -13.10 55.15
CA TYR A 163 8.21 -13.37 55.36
C TYR A 163 7.33 -13.09 54.13
N LEU A 164 7.87 -13.23 52.92
CA LEU A 164 7.04 -13.27 51.70
C LEU A 164 6.59 -14.71 51.43
N PRO A 165 5.27 -14.99 51.30
CA PRO A 165 4.81 -16.28 50.84
C PRO A 165 5.27 -16.54 49.39
N PRO A 166 5.38 -17.81 48.95
CA PRO A 166 5.85 -18.14 47.61
C PRO A 166 4.98 -17.45 46.57
N GLN A 167 5.59 -16.64 45.71
CA GLN A 167 4.91 -16.11 44.53
C GLN A 167 4.46 -17.30 43.66
N PRO A 168 3.19 -17.37 43.21
CA PRO A 168 2.78 -18.39 42.26
C PRO A 168 3.60 -18.24 40.96
N PRO A 169 3.93 -19.35 40.28
CA PRO A 169 4.74 -19.31 39.07
C PRO A 169 4.06 -18.41 38.04
N HIS A 170 4.81 -17.45 37.53
CA HIS A 170 4.40 -16.60 36.42
C HIS A 170 3.87 -17.47 35.28
N GLN A 171 2.56 -17.41 35.02
CA GLN A 171 1.98 -17.85 33.76
C GLN A 171 2.39 -16.84 32.68
N GLY A 172 3.61 -17.00 32.17
CA GLY A 172 3.99 -16.41 30.89
C GLY A 172 3.13 -17.00 29.76
N PRO A 173 3.04 -16.32 28.61
CA PRO A 173 2.26 -16.82 27.48
C PRO A 173 2.74 -18.23 27.10
N GLU A 174 1.82 -19.19 27.16
CA GLU A 174 2.07 -20.61 26.94
C GLU A 174 2.75 -20.81 25.58
N ASP A 175 3.96 -21.37 25.59
CA ASP A 175 4.71 -21.73 24.39
C ASP A 175 4.06 -22.97 23.75
N ALA A 176 3.11 -22.70 22.84
CA ALA A 176 2.33 -23.71 22.11
C ALA A 176 3.17 -24.57 21.13
N THR A 177 4.50 -24.40 21.09
CA THR A 177 5.37 -25.16 20.18
C THR A 177 6.04 -26.37 20.82
N ARG A 178 5.83 -26.65 22.12
CA ARG A 178 6.37 -27.85 22.75
C ARG A 178 5.52 -29.10 22.46
N PRO A 179 6.12 -30.20 21.97
CA PRO A 179 5.39 -31.45 21.76
C PRO A 179 5.02 -32.06 23.11
N MET A 180 3.73 -32.31 23.31
CA MET A 180 3.23 -33.06 24.47
C MET A 180 3.75 -34.49 24.39
N TYR A 181 4.61 -34.88 25.32
CA TYR A 181 4.83 -36.30 25.60
C TYR A 181 3.54 -36.86 26.22
N ARG A 182 2.92 -37.83 25.55
CA ARG A 182 1.89 -38.69 26.13
C ARG A 182 2.61 -39.87 26.77
N GLU A 183 2.32 -40.12 28.04
CA GLU A 183 2.64 -41.38 28.72
C GLU A 183 1.76 -42.52 28.19
#